data_AF-A0A9N8HHZ1-F1
#
_entry.id   AF-A0A9N8HHZ1-F1
#
_cell.length_a   1.000
_cell.length_b   1.000
_cell.length_c   1.000
_cell.angle_alpha   90.00
_cell.angle_beta   90.00
_cell.angle_gamma   90.00
#
_symmetry.space_group_name_H-M   'P 1'
#
loop_
_entity.id
_entity.type
_entity.pdbx_description
1 polymer ?
#
loop_
_entity_poly.entity_id
_entity_poly.type
_entity_poly.pdbx_seq_one_letter_code
_entity_poly.pdbx_strand_id
1 'polypeptide(L)'
;MAPPSKRPKIGASQDAPQKEEAVSWMSKCVAEFKLNPIPTAWKCEVPSSSETQWKRYYYYRKEKEQTFLEETSVDRGGDDEAVKDLLAKWHSKLRKEVLQCLGKDMCEKWLATISAKDLCWEDADELRSATFEANVWSPFAMPHAIKLQHRYHHRARSRSVEFYATWAHSLLDFAELGKVDWEELCSNCYEDEELRMDVIDTENLTRETVDGLRRFLHGTDDGEKLDRELFCNHDFMLLLFASMGTIDYETIYCGDIGYAWRPPFMDEEFCKAMVDAEVFEAAHYIQGLEDLSDVSWLDYGIREASGELGPMHNYYKHPTIKDAVGYKESL
;
A
#
# COMPACT_ATOMS: atom_id res chain seq x y z
N MET A 1 34.31 -83.86 28.23
CA MET A 1 33.11 -83.46 27.45
C MET A 1 32.76 -82.03 27.86
N ALA A 2 33.02 -81.05 26.99
CA ALA A 2 32.70 -79.65 27.23
C ALA A 2 31.29 -79.34 26.68
N PRO A 3 30.49 -78.44 27.30
CA PRO A 3 29.16 -78.10 26.81
C PRO A 3 29.24 -77.12 25.63
N PRO A 4 28.24 -77.12 24.72
CA PRO A 4 28.25 -76.26 23.55
C PRO A 4 27.88 -74.81 23.91
N SER A 5 28.71 -73.89 23.43
CA SER A 5 28.52 -72.44 23.48
C SER A 5 27.28 -72.02 22.66
N LYS A 6 26.33 -71.36 23.32
CA LYS A 6 25.15 -70.75 22.67
C LYS A 6 25.54 -69.38 22.10
N ARG A 7 25.44 -69.22 20.78
CA ARG A 7 25.55 -67.91 20.11
C ARG A 7 24.35 -67.02 20.47
N PRO A 8 24.53 -65.69 20.61
CA PRO A 8 23.41 -64.76 20.84
C PRO A 8 22.60 -64.57 19.55
N LYS A 9 21.27 -64.55 19.67
CA LYS A 9 20.37 -64.08 18.62
C LYS A 9 20.48 -62.56 18.52
N ILE A 10 20.96 -62.06 17.39
CA ILE A 10 20.88 -60.65 17.01
C ILE A 10 19.39 -60.38 16.73
N GLY A 11 18.76 -59.57 17.58
CA GLY A 11 17.42 -59.05 17.34
C GLY A 11 17.49 -58.04 16.19
N ALA A 12 16.75 -58.32 15.11
CA ALA A 12 16.49 -57.32 14.08
C ALA A 12 15.55 -56.27 14.69
N SER A 13 16.07 -55.06 14.93
CA SER A 13 15.24 -53.89 15.19
C SER A 13 14.41 -53.63 13.94
N GLN A 14 13.11 -53.87 14.01
CA GLN A 14 12.15 -53.42 13.02
C GLN A 14 11.79 -51.96 13.33
N ASP A 15 12.73 -51.05 13.10
CA ASP A 15 12.40 -49.65 12.95
C ASP A 15 11.83 -49.48 11.54
N ALA A 16 10.53 -49.73 11.42
CA ALA A 16 9.78 -49.33 10.24
C ALA A 16 9.95 -47.81 10.08
N PRO A 17 10.30 -47.30 8.88
CA PRO A 17 10.40 -45.87 8.67
C PRO A 17 9.02 -45.28 8.93
N GLN A 18 8.92 -44.45 9.97
CA GLN A 18 7.75 -43.62 10.19
C GLN A 18 7.57 -42.80 8.91
N LYS A 19 6.43 -43.05 8.25
CA LYS A 19 6.01 -42.35 7.05
C LYS A 19 5.82 -40.90 7.47
N GLU A 20 6.82 -40.04 7.24
CA GLU A 20 6.67 -38.60 7.42
C GLU A 20 5.45 -38.17 6.61
N GLU A 21 4.36 -37.83 7.30
CA GLU A 21 3.19 -37.27 6.64
C GLU A 21 3.66 -36.02 5.91
N ALA A 22 3.46 -36.01 4.60
CA ALA A 22 3.89 -34.89 3.77
C ALA A 22 3.20 -33.62 4.30
N VAL A 23 3.98 -32.72 4.91
CA VAL A 23 3.49 -31.46 5.46
C VAL A 23 2.77 -30.69 4.34
N SER A 24 1.49 -30.35 4.57
CA SER A 24 0.66 -29.62 3.62
C SER A 24 1.28 -28.26 3.26
N TRP A 25 1.03 -27.77 2.05
CA TRP A 25 1.52 -26.44 1.63
C TRP A 25 0.92 -25.32 2.46
N MET A 26 -0.34 -25.45 2.87
CA MET A 26 -0.98 -24.51 3.80
C MET A 26 -0.17 -24.43 5.10
N SER A 27 0.13 -25.57 5.73
CA SER A 27 0.91 -25.61 6.98
C SER A 27 2.31 -25.01 6.80
N LYS A 28 2.96 -25.26 5.65
CA LYS A 28 4.25 -24.62 5.33
C LYS A 28 4.14 -23.11 5.22
N CYS A 29 3.13 -22.59 4.52
CA CYS A 29 2.93 -21.14 4.37
C CYS A 29 2.61 -20.47 5.71
N VAL A 30 1.73 -21.08 6.52
CA VAL A 30 1.38 -20.58 7.85
C VAL A 30 2.63 -20.50 8.74
N ALA A 31 3.48 -21.52 8.73
CA ALA A 31 4.71 -21.53 9.52
C ALA A 31 5.76 -20.54 8.99
N GLU A 32 6.02 -20.56 7.69
CA GLU A 32 7.04 -19.71 7.04
C GLU A 32 6.71 -18.23 7.16
N PHE A 33 5.46 -17.87 6.87
CA PHE A 33 5.02 -16.48 6.77
C PHE A 33 4.28 -15.98 8.03
N LYS A 34 4.17 -16.82 9.07
CA LYS A 34 3.50 -16.53 10.34
C LYS A 34 2.04 -16.05 10.15
N LEU A 35 1.30 -16.70 9.25
CA LEU A 35 -0.08 -16.31 8.95
C LEU A 35 -1.01 -16.57 10.14
N ASN A 36 -1.93 -15.65 10.39
CA ASN A 36 -2.95 -15.82 11.41
C ASN A 36 -4.02 -16.83 10.96
N PRO A 37 -4.57 -17.64 11.87
CA PRO A 37 -5.74 -18.45 11.52
C PRO A 37 -6.90 -17.53 11.11
N ILE A 38 -7.69 -17.95 10.13
CA ILE A 38 -8.93 -17.25 9.78
C ILE A 38 -9.85 -17.28 11.02
N PRO A 39 -10.34 -16.13 11.50
CA PRO A 39 -11.30 -16.07 12.59
C PRO A 39 -12.50 -16.98 12.33
N THR A 40 -12.95 -17.70 13.36
CA THR A 40 -14.04 -18.69 13.22
C THR A 40 -15.32 -18.06 12.64
N ALA A 41 -15.57 -16.79 12.94
CA ALA A 41 -16.72 -16.04 12.43
C ALA A 41 -16.69 -15.84 10.90
N TRP A 42 -15.51 -15.87 10.26
CA TRP A 42 -15.34 -15.57 8.83
C TRP A 42 -15.15 -16.83 7.98
N LYS A 43 -14.98 -18.00 8.60
CA LYS A 43 -14.67 -19.26 7.89
C LYS A 43 -15.69 -19.66 6.83
N CYS A 44 -16.94 -19.22 6.94
CA CYS A 44 -17.97 -19.49 5.95
C CYS A 44 -17.89 -18.56 4.73
N GLU A 45 -17.23 -17.41 4.86
CA GLU A 45 -17.06 -16.39 3.81
C GLU A 45 -15.79 -16.64 2.99
N VAL A 46 -14.79 -17.32 3.58
CA VAL A 46 -13.53 -17.64 2.90
C VAL A 46 -13.60 -19.04 2.24
N PRO A 47 -13.51 -19.12 0.90
CA PRO A 47 -13.45 -20.40 0.19
C PRO A 47 -12.22 -21.22 0.61
N SER A 48 -12.39 -22.54 0.71
CA SER A 48 -11.26 -23.44 0.96
C SER A 48 -10.29 -23.44 -0.22
N SER A 49 -9.01 -23.19 0.05
CA SER A 49 -7.98 -23.21 -0.99
C SER A 49 -7.35 -24.60 -1.18
N SER A 50 -7.01 -24.95 -2.42
CA SER A 50 -6.34 -26.20 -2.77
C SER A 50 -4.85 -26.19 -2.45
N GLU A 51 -4.25 -27.37 -2.30
CA GLU A 51 -2.79 -27.52 -2.12
C GLU A 51 -1.99 -26.89 -3.27
N THR A 52 -2.53 -26.91 -4.49
CA THR A 52 -1.88 -26.28 -5.65
C THR A 52 -1.87 -24.75 -5.54
N GLN A 53 -2.95 -24.14 -5.05
CA GLN A 53 -3.02 -22.70 -4.78
C GLN A 53 -2.00 -22.29 -3.73
N TRP A 54 -1.94 -23.02 -2.61
CA TRP A 54 -0.96 -22.77 -1.55
C TRP A 54 0.49 -22.92 -2.01
N LYS A 55 0.76 -23.93 -2.85
CA LYS A 55 2.10 -24.10 -3.46
C LYS A 55 2.48 -22.90 -4.33
N ARG A 56 1.55 -22.41 -5.15
CA ARG A 56 1.76 -21.23 -6.00
C ARG A 56 2.00 -19.97 -5.16
N TYR A 57 1.17 -19.74 -4.15
CA TYR A 57 1.33 -18.66 -3.19
C TYR A 57 2.71 -18.67 -2.54
N TYR A 58 3.15 -19.84 -2.06
CA TYR A 58 4.46 -20.00 -1.42
C TYR A 58 5.60 -19.53 -2.34
N TYR A 59 5.68 -20.08 -3.55
CA TYR A 59 6.78 -19.75 -4.46
C TYR A 59 6.76 -18.30 -4.89
N TYR A 60 5.58 -17.77 -5.22
CA TYR A 60 5.43 -16.38 -5.62
C TYR A 60 5.82 -15.42 -4.49
N ARG A 61 5.33 -15.65 -3.27
CA ARG A 61 5.67 -14.80 -2.12
C ARG A 61 7.16 -14.89 -1.76
N LYS A 62 7.76 -16.09 -1.75
CA LYS A 62 9.21 -16.24 -1.51
C LYS A 62 10.05 -15.51 -2.56
N GLU A 63 9.65 -15.56 -3.84
CA GLU A 63 10.31 -14.81 -4.90
C GLU A 63 10.27 -13.30 -4.60
N LYS A 64 9.09 -12.75 -4.28
CA LYS A 64 8.94 -11.32 -4.00
C LYS A 64 9.65 -10.85 -2.73
N GLU A 65 9.59 -11.64 -1.66
CA GLU A 65 10.35 -11.34 -0.44
C GLU A 65 11.86 -11.39 -0.69
N GLN A 66 12.36 -12.33 -1.51
CA GLN A 66 13.77 -12.40 -1.87
C GLN A 66 14.21 -11.19 -2.70
N THR A 67 13.46 -10.83 -3.75
CA THR A 67 13.73 -9.63 -4.55
C THR A 67 13.74 -8.38 -3.69
N PHE A 68 12.76 -8.22 -2.78
CA PHE A 68 12.71 -7.09 -1.86
C PHE A 68 13.93 -7.02 -0.95
N LEU A 69 14.40 -8.15 -0.42
CA LEU A 69 15.62 -8.19 0.41
C LEU A 69 16.87 -7.79 -0.38
N GLU A 70 16.98 -8.23 -1.63
CA GLU A 70 18.08 -7.86 -2.52
C GLU A 70 18.07 -6.36 -2.85
N GLU A 71 16.90 -5.82 -3.20
CA GLU A 71 16.68 -4.41 -3.54
C GLU A 71 16.78 -3.44 -2.35
N THR A 72 16.64 -3.93 -1.12
CA THR A 72 16.79 -3.10 0.09
C THR A 72 18.11 -3.33 0.84
N SER A 73 18.94 -4.26 0.35
CA SER A 73 20.27 -4.52 0.93
C SER A 73 21.28 -3.42 0.57
N VAL A 74 21.83 -2.77 1.60
CA VAL A 74 22.84 -1.70 1.49
C VAL A 74 24.24 -2.30 1.28
N ASP A 75 24.44 -3.07 0.21
CA ASP A 75 25.79 -3.42 -0.24
C ASP A 75 26.30 -2.34 -1.20
N ARG A 76 27.40 -1.70 -0.79
CA ARG A 76 27.90 -0.45 -1.37
C ARG A 76 28.70 -0.69 -2.65
N GLY A 77 28.26 -0.10 -3.75
CA GLY A 77 29.02 -0.04 -5.00
C GLY A 77 28.17 -0.17 -6.28
N GLY A 78 27.69 0.96 -6.81
CA GLY A 78 27.11 1.05 -8.16
C GLY A 78 25.99 2.09 -8.28
N ASP A 79 25.52 2.33 -9.52
CA ASP A 79 24.36 3.19 -9.82
C ASP A 79 23.06 2.68 -9.15
N ASP A 80 23.03 1.41 -8.73
CA ASP A 80 21.96 0.81 -7.94
C ASP A 80 21.85 1.37 -6.51
N GLU A 81 22.84 2.11 -6.00
CA GLU A 81 22.79 2.68 -4.65
C GLU A 81 21.65 3.69 -4.47
N ALA A 82 21.33 4.51 -5.47
CA ALA A 82 20.28 5.51 -5.37
C ALA A 82 18.88 4.86 -5.23
N VAL A 83 18.63 3.78 -5.97
CA VAL A 83 17.37 3.02 -5.89
C VAL A 83 17.25 2.32 -4.54
N LYS A 84 18.33 1.68 -4.09
CA LYS A 84 18.39 1.01 -2.78
C LYS A 84 18.16 2.00 -1.64
N ASP A 85 18.78 3.17 -1.70
CA ASP A 85 18.60 4.24 -0.70
C ASP A 85 17.16 4.79 -0.72
N LEU A 86 16.58 5.02 -1.91
CA LEU A 86 15.18 5.42 -2.06
C LEU A 86 14.22 4.41 -1.42
N LEU A 87 14.35 3.12 -1.75
CA LEU A 87 13.51 2.06 -1.21
C LEU A 87 13.73 1.85 0.30
N ALA A 88 14.96 1.98 0.78
CA ALA A 88 15.28 1.88 2.20
C ALA A 88 14.68 3.06 3.00
N LYS A 89 14.80 4.30 2.50
CA LYS A 89 14.16 5.49 3.08
C LYS A 89 12.64 5.35 3.09
N TRP A 90 12.07 4.92 1.98
CA TRP A 90 10.64 4.65 1.86
C TRP A 90 10.18 3.62 2.90
N HIS A 91 10.87 2.47 3.00
CA HIS A 91 10.46 1.40 3.91
C HIS A 91 10.60 1.82 5.38
N SER A 92 11.62 2.61 5.69
CA SER A 92 11.78 3.25 7.00
C SER A 92 10.60 4.19 7.31
N LYS A 93 10.20 5.02 6.35
CA LYS A 93 9.07 5.95 6.48
C LYS A 93 7.74 5.22 6.62
N LEU A 94 7.47 4.21 5.78
CA LEU A 94 6.25 3.40 5.86
C LEU A 94 6.13 2.77 7.25
N ARG A 95 7.21 2.16 7.75
CA ARG A 95 7.22 1.59 9.11
C ARG A 95 6.92 2.65 10.16
N LYS A 96 7.51 3.84 10.05
CA LYS A 96 7.26 4.93 11.00
C LYS A 96 5.78 5.34 10.97
N GLU A 97 5.20 5.57 9.80
CA GLU A 97 3.78 5.94 9.65
C GLU A 97 2.85 4.83 10.15
N VAL A 98 3.10 3.57 9.81
CA VAL A 98 2.30 2.44 10.31
C VAL A 98 2.40 2.35 11.84
N LEU A 99 3.58 2.53 12.42
CA LEU A 99 3.77 2.54 13.88
C LEU A 99 3.06 3.72 14.56
N GLN A 100 3.07 4.90 13.94
CA GLN A 100 2.45 6.11 14.47
C GLN A 100 0.92 6.06 14.37
N CYS A 101 0.38 5.64 13.24
CA CYS A 101 -1.05 5.65 12.98
C CYS A 101 -1.77 4.42 13.56
N LEU A 102 -1.17 3.22 13.47
CA LEU A 102 -1.88 1.96 13.72
C LEU A 102 -1.31 1.15 14.88
N GLY A 103 -0.20 1.61 15.46
CA GLY A 103 0.45 0.94 16.58
C GLY A 103 1.30 -0.27 16.17
N LYS A 104 2.06 -0.78 17.16
CA LYS A 104 3.12 -1.77 16.95
C LYS A 104 2.61 -3.11 16.42
N ASP A 105 1.53 -3.62 16.99
CA ASP A 105 0.99 -4.95 16.65
C ASP A 105 0.45 -5.01 15.21
N MET A 106 0.09 -3.85 14.64
CA MET A 106 -0.44 -3.74 13.28
C MET A 106 0.67 -3.58 12.26
N CYS A 107 1.75 -2.88 12.62
CA CYS A 107 2.96 -2.81 11.80
C CYS A 107 3.57 -4.19 11.53
N GLU A 108 3.45 -5.12 12.47
CA GLU A 108 3.93 -6.50 12.28
C GLU A 108 3.01 -7.32 11.36
N LYS A 109 1.74 -6.92 11.22
CA LYS A 109 0.73 -7.60 10.39
C LYS A 109 0.65 -7.05 8.95
N TRP A 110 0.95 -5.77 8.74
CA TRP A 110 0.99 -5.18 7.40
C TRP A 110 2.26 -5.59 6.66
N LEU A 111 2.11 -6.51 5.72
CA LEU A 111 3.21 -7.10 4.98
C LEU A 111 3.16 -6.60 3.54
N ALA A 112 3.99 -5.61 3.24
CA ALA A 112 4.16 -5.08 1.89
C ALA A 112 5.60 -5.30 1.39
N THR A 113 5.75 -5.77 0.16
CA THR A 113 7.04 -5.80 -0.55
C THR A 113 6.95 -4.80 -1.70
N ILE A 114 7.74 -3.72 -1.66
CA ILE A 114 7.83 -2.73 -2.74
C ILE A 114 9.03 -3.02 -3.64
N SER A 115 8.92 -2.66 -4.90
CA SER A 115 10.00 -2.60 -5.87
C SER A 115 9.84 -1.34 -6.71
N ALA A 116 10.94 -0.82 -7.25
CA ALA A 116 10.91 0.30 -8.19
C ALA A 116 11.50 -0.14 -9.54
N LYS A 117 10.82 0.25 -10.62
CA LYS A 117 11.15 -0.08 -12.01
C LYS A 117 11.12 1.19 -12.86
N ASP A 118 11.70 1.10 -14.06
CA ASP A 118 11.66 2.16 -15.06
C ASP A 118 12.10 3.54 -14.51
N LEU A 119 13.08 3.54 -13.60
CA LEU A 119 13.54 4.77 -12.97
C LEU A 119 14.28 5.64 -13.99
N CYS A 120 13.83 6.88 -14.11
CA CYS A 120 14.49 7.93 -14.87
C CYS A 120 14.76 9.09 -13.93
N TRP A 121 16.02 9.51 -13.87
CA TRP A 121 16.45 10.67 -13.09
C TRP A 121 16.74 11.82 -14.05
N GLU A 122 16.28 13.03 -13.73
CA GLU A 122 16.65 14.24 -14.49
C GLU A 122 18.02 14.74 -14.03
N ASP A 123 18.26 14.72 -12.72
CA ASP A 123 19.53 15.01 -12.06
C ASP A 123 19.77 14.05 -10.87
N ALA A 124 20.92 14.15 -10.19
CA ALA A 124 21.35 13.22 -9.14
C ALA A 124 20.33 13.01 -8.00
N ASP A 125 19.49 14.02 -7.72
CA ASP A 125 18.51 14.02 -6.65
C ASP A 125 17.06 14.24 -7.14
N GLU A 126 16.85 14.32 -8.46
CA GLU A 126 15.52 14.63 -9.04
C GLU A 126 14.99 13.44 -9.83
N LEU A 127 14.09 12.67 -9.20
CA LEU A 127 13.40 11.56 -9.84
C LEU A 127 12.38 12.12 -10.85
N ARG A 128 12.62 11.83 -12.14
CA ARG A 128 11.74 12.24 -13.22
C ARG A 128 10.59 11.27 -13.42
N SER A 129 10.87 9.97 -13.45
CA SER A 129 9.82 8.96 -13.58
C SER A 129 10.18 7.67 -12.87
N ALA A 130 9.18 6.95 -12.37
CA ALA A 130 9.33 5.62 -11.82
C ALA A 130 8.01 4.83 -11.88
N THR A 131 8.11 3.52 -11.97
CA THR A 131 7.02 2.59 -11.70
C THR A 131 7.30 1.88 -10.39
N PHE A 132 6.56 2.23 -9.35
CA PHE A 132 6.56 1.50 -8.09
C PHE A 132 5.57 0.34 -8.19
N GLU A 133 6.01 -0.87 -7.86
CA GLU A 133 5.13 -2.02 -7.74
C GLU A 133 5.22 -2.59 -6.33
N ALA A 134 4.10 -2.95 -5.74
CA ALA A 134 4.08 -3.61 -4.45
C ALA A 134 3.16 -4.83 -4.40
N ASN A 135 3.40 -5.72 -3.43
CA ASN A 135 2.47 -6.78 -3.07
C ASN A 135 2.11 -6.61 -1.61
N VAL A 136 0.82 -6.48 -1.33
CA VAL A 136 0.27 -6.49 0.03
C VAL A 136 -0.33 -7.87 0.27
N TRP A 137 0.22 -8.60 1.24
CA TRP A 137 -0.17 -9.98 1.52
C TRP A 137 -1.29 -10.04 2.55
N SER A 138 -2.20 -11.00 2.41
CA SER A 138 -3.16 -11.26 3.48
C SER A 138 -2.43 -11.64 4.77
N PRO A 139 -2.82 -11.07 5.93
CA PRO A 139 -2.25 -11.46 7.21
C PRO A 139 -2.84 -12.77 7.75
N PHE A 140 -3.86 -13.33 7.09
CA PHE A 140 -4.54 -14.56 7.49
C PHE A 140 -4.10 -15.74 6.62
N ALA A 141 -4.47 -16.95 7.05
CA ALA A 141 -4.23 -18.20 6.34
C ALA A 141 -5.12 -18.31 5.09
N MET A 142 -4.93 -17.39 4.16
CA MET A 142 -5.54 -17.30 2.84
C MET A 142 -4.44 -17.02 1.81
N PRO A 143 -4.42 -17.72 0.67
CA PRO A 143 -3.44 -17.46 -0.39
C PRO A 143 -3.92 -16.28 -1.24
N HIS A 144 -4.06 -15.09 -0.65
CA HIS A 144 -4.47 -13.85 -1.34
C HIS A 144 -3.39 -12.78 -1.19
N ALA A 145 -3.26 -11.94 -2.22
CA ALA A 145 -2.47 -10.72 -2.17
C ALA A 145 -3.06 -9.66 -3.11
N ILE A 146 -2.89 -8.38 -2.79
CA ILE A 146 -3.18 -7.30 -3.72
C ILE A 146 -1.86 -6.87 -4.33
N LYS A 147 -1.75 -6.97 -5.65
CA LYS A 147 -0.66 -6.35 -6.39
C LYS A 147 -1.01 -4.89 -6.64
N LEU A 148 -0.06 -4.01 -6.40
CA LEU A 148 -0.23 -2.58 -6.50
C LEU A 148 0.78 -1.99 -7.46
N GLN A 149 0.39 -0.90 -8.14
CA GLN A 149 1.25 -0.16 -9.05
C GLN A 149 1.00 1.33 -8.91
N HIS A 150 2.07 2.10 -8.79
CA HIS A 150 2.06 3.54 -8.93
C HIS A 150 3.05 3.95 -10.00
N ARG A 151 2.55 4.53 -11.10
CA ARG A 151 3.40 5.12 -12.13
C ARG A 151 3.47 6.62 -11.88
N TYR A 152 4.67 7.11 -11.70
CA TYR A 152 4.99 8.50 -11.45
C TYR A 152 5.83 9.05 -12.60
N HIS A 153 5.50 10.26 -13.04
CA HIS A 153 6.30 11.09 -13.92
C HIS A 153 6.09 12.55 -13.54
N HIS A 154 7.16 13.29 -13.41
CA HIS A 154 7.15 14.74 -13.25
C HIS A 154 8.32 15.32 -14.02
N ARG A 155 8.06 16.38 -14.78
CA ARG A 155 9.08 17.13 -15.49
C ARG A 155 8.71 18.60 -15.55
N ALA A 156 9.49 19.43 -14.88
CA ALA A 156 9.37 20.88 -14.97
C ALA A 156 10.35 21.43 -16.00
N ARG A 157 9.85 22.31 -16.89
CA ARG A 157 10.67 23.11 -17.82
C ARG A 157 10.37 24.58 -17.58
N SER A 158 11.23 25.45 -18.12
CA SER A 158 11.08 26.91 -17.94
C SER A 158 9.73 27.50 -18.41
N ARG A 159 8.93 26.75 -19.18
CA ARG A 159 7.62 27.17 -19.72
C ARG A 159 6.55 26.08 -19.75
N SER A 160 6.83 24.90 -19.22
CA SER A 160 5.86 23.79 -19.22
C SER A 160 6.10 22.87 -18.05
N VAL A 161 5.06 22.16 -17.62
CA VAL A 161 5.18 21.06 -16.68
C VAL A 161 4.44 19.86 -17.24
N GLU A 162 5.08 18.70 -17.21
CA GLU A 162 4.48 17.40 -17.49
C GLU A 162 4.38 16.63 -16.18
N PHE A 163 3.22 16.08 -15.88
CA PHE A 163 3.02 15.24 -14.70
C PHE A 163 2.00 14.15 -14.97
N TYR A 164 2.30 12.99 -14.42
CA TYR A 164 1.44 11.83 -14.50
C TYR A 164 1.65 10.99 -13.25
N ALA A 165 0.60 10.82 -12.46
CA ALA A 165 0.56 9.89 -11.36
C ALA A 165 -0.67 8.99 -11.52
N THR A 166 -0.47 7.68 -11.60
CA THR A 166 -1.57 6.70 -11.64
C THR A 166 -1.36 5.66 -10.58
N TRP A 167 -2.44 5.30 -9.88
CA TRP A 167 -2.46 4.21 -8.92
C TRP A 167 -3.39 3.14 -9.45
N ALA A 168 -2.92 1.90 -9.46
CA ALA A 168 -3.67 0.76 -9.95
C ALA A 168 -3.45 -0.45 -9.05
N HIS A 169 -4.38 -1.38 -9.10
CA HIS A 169 -4.35 -2.60 -8.33
C HIS A 169 -4.71 -3.82 -9.20
N SER A 170 -4.35 -5.00 -8.72
CA SER A 170 -4.75 -6.27 -9.28
C SER A 170 -4.88 -7.30 -8.17
N LEU A 171 -5.98 -8.06 -8.17
CA LEU A 171 -6.25 -9.08 -7.16
C LEU A 171 -5.53 -10.38 -7.53
N LEU A 172 -4.65 -10.85 -6.65
CA LEU A 172 -3.95 -12.12 -6.83
C LEU A 172 -4.67 -13.23 -6.06
N ASP A 173 -5.64 -13.87 -6.72
CA ASP A 173 -6.17 -15.17 -6.31
C ASP A 173 -5.34 -16.27 -7.00
N PHE A 174 -4.61 -17.04 -6.20
CA PHE A 174 -3.69 -18.06 -6.69
C PHE A 174 -4.39 -19.30 -7.28
N ALA A 175 -5.73 -19.30 -7.35
CA ALA A 175 -6.56 -20.23 -8.11
C ALA A 175 -6.19 -20.30 -9.58
N GLU A 176 -6.01 -19.15 -10.19
CA GLU A 176 -5.75 -18.99 -11.61
C GLU A 176 -4.58 -18.03 -11.77
N LEU A 177 -3.36 -18.56 -11.58
CA LEU A 177 -2.15 -17.77 -11.83
C LEU A 177 -2.09 -17.47 -13.33
N GLY A 178 -2.60 -16.30 -13.71
CA GLY A 178 -2.83 -15.87 -15.08
C GLY A 178 -2.52 -14.39 -15.26
N LYS A 179 -3.04 -13.81 -16.34
CA LYS A 179 -2.79 -12.43 -16.74
C LYS A 179 -3.12 -11.46 -15.58
N VAL A 180 -2.17 -10.58 -15.27
CA VAL A 180 -2.40 -9.46 -14.34
C VAL A 180 -3.27 -8.46 -15.08
N ASP A 181 -4.56 -8.43 -14.72
CA ASP A 181 -5.47 -7.38 -15.17
C ASP A 181 -5.42 -6.26 -14.13
N TRP A 182 -4.93 -5.10 -14.58
CA TRP A 182 -4.78 -3.91 -13.75
C TRP A 182 -6.05 -3.08 -13.82
N GLU A 183 -6.56 -2.71 -12.65
CA GLU A 183 -7.66 -1.77 -12.47
C GLU A 183 -7.11 -0.48 -11.86
N GLU A 184 -7.29 0.64 -12.56
CA GLU A 184 -6.90 1.95 -12.05
C GLU A 184 -7.80 2.35 -10.89
N LEU A 185 -7.22 2.77 -9.77
CA LEU A 185 -7.93 3.33 -8.62
C LEU A 185 -8.22 4.81 -8.84
N CYS A 186 -7.18 5.55 -9.18
CA CYS A 186 -7.24 6.97 -9.44
C CYS A 186 -6.01 7.42 -10.23
N SER A 187 -6.09 8.62 -10.76
CA SER A 187 -4.98 9.24 -11.47
C SER A 187 -5.01 10.75 -11.34
N ASN A 188 -3.85 11.36 -11.60
CA ASN A 188 -3.72 12.79 -11.77
C ASN A 188 -2.70 13.07 -12.88
N CYS A 189 -3.15 13.71 -13.95
CA CYS A 189 -2.35 13.94 -15.14
C CYS A 189 -2.47 15.39 -15.62
N TYR A 190 -1.34 16.03 -15.95
CA TYR A 190 -1.30 17.30 -16.67
C TYR A 190 -0.13 17.36 -17.65
N GLU A 191 -0.38 17.84 -18.87
CA GLU A 191 0.61 18.04 -19.93
C GLU A 191 0.46 19.46 -20.47
N ASP A 192 1.51 20.30 -20.41
CA ASP A 192 1.37 21.72 -20.70
C ASP A 192 2.12 22.24 -21.94
N GLU A 193 1.39 23.05 -22.72
CA GLU A 193 1.87 24.36 -23.21
C GLU A 193 0.84 25.49 -22.97
N GLU A 194 -0.49 25.24 -22.84
CA GLU A 194 -1.52 26.23 -22.43
C GLU A 194 -2.72 25.64 -21.63
N LEU A 195 -2.45 24.98 -20.50
CA LEU A 195 -3.33 24.59 -19.39
C LEU A 195 -4.55 23.71 -19.71
N ARG A 196 -4.32 22.39 -19.67
CA ARG A 196 -5.38 21.39 -19.49
C ARG A 196 -5.41 20.96 -18.04
N MET A 197 -6.14 21.71 -17.22
CA MET A 197 -6.49 21.25 -15.89
C MET A 197 -7.57 20.18 -15.98
N ASP A 198 -7.49 19.28 -15.01
CA ASP A 198 -8.39 18.16 -14.75
C ASP A 198 -8.15 16.95 -15.65
N VAL A 199 -7.22 16.10 -15.21
CA VAL A 199 -7.46 14.64 -15.25
C VAL A 199 -7.16 14.07 -13.88
N ILE A 200 -7.69 14.69 -12.81
CA ILE A 200 -7.85 13.97 -11.55
C ILE A 200 -9.02 13.01 -11.79
N ASP A 201 -8.70 11.75 -12.00
CA ASP A 201 -9.69 10.70 -12.12
C ASP A 201 -9.81 9.96 -10.79
N THR A 202 -11.01 9.92 -10.25
CA THR A 202 -11.36 9.23 -9.01
C THR A 202 -12.54 8.28 -9.21
N GLU A 203 -12.92 7.98 -10.47
CA GLU A 203 -14.13 7.21 -10.79
C GLU A 203 -14.15 5.82 -10.11
N ASN A 204 -12.96 5.23 -9.93
CA ASN A 204 -12.77 3.92 -9.34
C ASN A 204 -12.37 4.00 -7.86
N LEU A 205 -12.10 5.18 -7.31
CA LEU A 205 -11.83 5.41 -5.90
C LEU A 205 -13.15 5.57 -5.15
N THR A 206 -13.90 4.47 -5.05
CA THR A 206 -15.22 4.44 -4.43
C THR A 206 -15.24 3.59 -3.17
N ARG A 207 -16.25 3.77 -2.32
CA ARG A 207 -16.47 2.90 -1.16
C ARG A 207 -16.60 1.43 -1.52
N GLU A 208 -17.25 1.11 -2.64
CA GLU A 208 -17.39 -0.27 -3.11
C GLU A 208 -16.02 -0.89 -3.44
N THR A 209 -15.14 -0.12 -4.08
CA THR A 209 -13.75 -0.53 -4.34
C THR A 209 -12.99 -0.78 -3.05
N VAL A 210 -13.07 0.16 -2.09
CA VAL A 210 -12.40 0.04 -0.78
C VAL A 210 -12.87 -1.22 -0.04
N ASP A 211 -14.19 -1.40 0.09
CA ASP A 211 -14.79 -2.53 0.78
C ASP A 211 -14.44 -3.85 0.05
N GLY A 212 -14.44 -3.85 -1.28
CA GLY A 212 -14.03 -4.98 -2.11
C GLY A 212 -12.57 -5.41 -1.91
N LEU A 213 -11.65 -4.45 -1.87
CA LEU A 213 -10.23 -4.68 -1.60
C LEU A 213 -10.01 -5.22 -0.18
N ARG A 214 -10.65 -4.61 0.82
CA ARG A 214 -10.57 -5.07 2.22
C ARG A 214 -11.08 -6.48 2.38
N ARG A 215 -12.25 -6.77 1.80
CA ARG A 215 -12.84 -8.11 1.81
C ARG A 215 -11.92 -9.12 1.15
N PHE A 216 -11.35 -8.79 0.00
CA PHE A 216 -10.44 -9.70 -0.68
C PHE A 216 -9.22 -10.04 0.18
N LEU A 217 -8.61 -9.02 0.80
CA LEU A 217 -7.40 -9.20 1.60
C LEU A 217 -7.65 -9.89 2.96
N HIS A 218 -8.79 -9.61 3.60
CA HIS A 218 -9.09 -10.07 4.96
C HIS A 218 -10.12 -11.20 5.04
N GLY A 219 -10.89 -11.44 3.98
CA GLY A 219 -11.79 -12.58 3.85
C GLY A 219 -13.16 -12.40 4.50
N THR A 220 -13.59 -11.16 4.80
CA THR A 220 -14.94 -10.91 5.33
C THR A 220 -15.55 -9.61 4.81
N ASP A 221 -16.88 -9.60 4.68
CA ASP A 221 -17.72 -8.42 4.35
C ASP A 221 -18.09 -7.58 5.59
N ASP A 222 -17.82 -8.06 6.79
CA ASP A 222 -18.23 -7.40 8.03
C ASP A 222 -17.27 -6.26 8.41
N GLY A 223 -17.57 -5.07 7.89
CA GLY A 223 -16.80 -3.85 8.15
C GLY A 223 -16.65 -3.54 9.64
N GLU A 224 -17.69 -3.73 10.46
CA GLU A 224 -17.58 -3.48 11.90
C GLU A 224 -16.59 -4.42 12.60
N LYS A 225 -16.54 -5.70 12.19
CA LYS A 225 -15.54 -6.64 12.71
C LYS A 225 -14.14 -6.26 12.26
N LEU A 226 -13.96 -5.91 10.99
CA LEU A 226 -12.67 -5.49 10.46
C LEU A 226 -12.16 -4.23 11.15
N ASP A 227 -13.02 -3.23 11.37
CA ASP A 227 -12.63 -1.98 12.02
C ASP A 227 -12.24 -2.20 13.49
N ARG A 228 -12.88 -3.14 14.18
CA ARG A 228 -12.55 -3.49 15.57
C ARG A 228 -11.29 -4.34 15.72
N GLU A 229 -11.05 -5.25 14.78
CA GLU A 229 -9.96 -6.24 14.87
C GLU A 229 -8.70 -5.79 14.11
N LEU A 230 -8.86 -4.96 13.10
CA LEU A 230 -7.82 -4.44 12.21
C LEU A 230 -7.81 -2.90 12.26
N PHE A 231 -8.09 -2.23 11.15
CA PHE A 231 -8.04 -0.78 10.99
C PHE A 231 -9.24 -0.33 10.14
N CYS A 232 -9.66 0.93 10.24
CA CYS A 232 -10.80 1.45 9.49
C CYS A 232 -10.54 1.54 7.98
N ASN A 233 -11.57 1.86 7.18
CA ASN A 233 -11.45 2.04 5.73
C ASN A 233 -10.39 3.09 5.35
N HIS A 234 -10.32 4.19 6.08
CA HIS A 234 -9.36 5.26 5.81
C HIS A 234 -7.92 4.80 6.00
N ASP A 235 -7.62 4.22 7.16
CA ASP A 235 -6.30 3.69 7.49
C ASP A 235 -5.85 2.58 6.53
N PHE A 236 -6.78 1.72 6.10
CA PHE A 236 -6.52 0.73 5.07
C PHE A 236 -6.01 1.37 3.78
N MET A 237 -6.71 2.40 3.29
CA MET A 237 -6.35 3.08 2.06
C MET A 237 -5.04 3.84 2.19
N LEU A 238 -4.80 4.51 3.34
CA LEU A 238 -3.51 5.14 3.62
C LEU A 238 -2.36 4.13 3.50
N LEU A 239 -2.50 2.96 4.12
CA LEU A 239 -1.50 1.89 4.02
C LEU A 239 -1.32 1.37 2.59
N LEU A 240 -2.41 1.25 1.84
CA LEU A 240 -2.42 0.78 0.46
C LEU A 240 -1.63 1.74 -0.45
N PHE A 241 -1.94 3.04 -0.39
CA PHE A 241 -1.21 4.07 -1.11
C PHE A 241 0.24 4.21 -0.64
N ALA A 242 0.45 4.21 0.68
CA ALA A 242 1.79 4.23 1.25
C ALA A 242 2.63 3.07 0.71
N SER A 243 2.04 1.86 0.60
CA SER A 243 2.67 0.65 0.02
C SER A 243 3.09 0.80 -1.45
N MET A 244 2.59 1.80 -2.18
CA MET A 244 2.92 2.08 -3.57
C MET A 244 3.97 3.18 -3.79
N GLY A 245 4.62 3.68 -2.74
CA GLY A 245 5.50 4.85 -2.91
C GLY A 245 4.93 6.16 -2.36
N THR A 246 3.63 6.18 -2.01
CA THR A 246 2.89 7.40 -1.66
C THR A 246 2.79 7.58 -0.15
N ILE A 247 3.92 7.83 0.52
CA ILE A 247 3.96 7.89 2.01
C ILE A 247 3.71 9.30 2.54
N ASP A 248 3.89 10.31 1.71
CA ASP A 248 3.72 11.69 2.14
C ASP A 248 3.08 12.46 1.02
N TYR A 249 1.84 12.83 1.26
CA TYR A 249 1.09 13.68 0.34
C TYR A 249 1.79 15.03 0.12
N GLU A 250 2.74 15.41 0.99
CA GLU A 250 3.57 16.62 0.90
C GLU A 250 5.00 16.37 0.38
N THR A 251 5.55 15.14 0.34
CA THR A 251 6.94 14.93 -0.11
C THR A 251 7.11 14.06 -1.35
N ILE A 252 7.11 14.75 -2.50
CA ILE A 252 8.31 14.81 -3.37
C ILE A 252 8.78 16.28 -3.42
N TYR A 253 9.05 16.80 -2.22
CA TYR A 253 9.75 18.04 -1.81
C TYR A 253 9.45 19.41 -2.46
N CYS A 254 8.84 19.54 -3.64
CA CYS A 254 8.42 20.83 -4.25
C CYS A 254 7.52 20.64 -5.49
N GLY A 255 6.88 19.48 -5.63
CA GLY A 255 5.99 19.11 -6.73
C GLY A 255 5.00 18.11 -6.19
N ASP A 256 3.86 18.64 -5.77
CA ASP A 256 2.71 17.96 -5.18
C ASP A 256 2.37 16.66 -5.94
N ILE A 257 1.57 15.78 -5.35
CA ILE A 257 0.85 14.72 -6.09
C ILE A 257 -0.20 15.35 -7.06
N GLY A 258 0.07 16.58 -7.51
CA GLY A 258 -0.72 17.53 -8.28
C GLY A 258 -1.41 18.56 -7.39
N TYR A 259 -2.70 18.42 -7.12
CA TYR A 259 -3.44 19.49 -6.46
C TYR A 259 -3.48 19.37 -4.93
N ALA A 260 -3.12 20.45 -4.23
CA ALA A 260 -3.40 20.61 -2.82
C ALA A 260 -4.30 21.83 -2.59
N TRP A 261 -5.41 21.62 -1.89
CA TRP A 261 -6.29 22.71 -1.47
C TRP A 261 -5.73 23.33 -0.20
N ARG A 262 -5.37 24.61 -0.29
CA ARG A 262 -5.02 25.44 0.86
C ARG A 262 -6.23 26.27 1.27
N PRO A 263 -6.76 26.11 2.50
CA PRO A 263 -7.76 27.00 3.04
C PRO A 263 -7.28 28.46 2.99
N PRO A 264 -8.18 29.45 2.82
CA PRO A 264 -7.81 30.85 2.88
C PRO A 264 -7.39 31.22 4.32
N PHE A 265 -6.13 30.98 4.67
CA PHE A 265 -5.57 31.20 6.00
C PHE A 265 -5.60 32.67 6.46
N MET A 266 -5.83 33.60 5.54
CA MET A 266 -6.03 35.03 5.84
C MET A 266 -7.48 35.36 6.23
N ASP A 267 -8.41 34.40 6.11
CA ASP A 267 -9.80 34.52 6.54
C ASP A 267 -9.98 33.85 7.90
N GLU A 268 -9.85 34.65 8.97
CA GLU A 268 -9.96 34.18 10.36
C GLU A 268 -11.34 33.57 10.67
N GLU A 269 -12.41 34.07 10.06
CA GLU A 269 -13.77 33.55 10.28
C GLU A 269 -13.93 32.17 9.62
N PHE A 270 -13.41 32.00 8.40
CA PHE A 270 -13.39 30.71 7.71
C PHE A 270 -12.55 29.67 8.47
N CYS A 271 -11.34 30.04 8.88
CA CYS A 271 -10.45 29.13 9.62
C CYS A 271 -11.06 28.73 10.98
N LYS A 272 -11.67 29.69 11.68
CA LYS A 272 -12.39 29.41 12.92
C LYS A 272 -13.56 28.47 12.70
N ALA A 273 -14.34 28.64 11.63
CA ALA A 273 -15.44 27.73 11.30
C ALA A 273 -14.96 26.30 11.04
N MET A 274 -13.81 26.12 10.40
CA MET A 274 -13.20 24.80 10.19
C MET A 274 -12.73 24.15 11.49
N VAL A 275 -12.14 24.92 12.41
CA VAL A 275 -11.73 24.44 13.74
C VAL A 275 -12.95 24.10 14.59
N ASP A 276 -13.96 24.97 14.62
CA ASP A 276 -15.22 24.77 15.34
C ASP A 276 -15.99 23.54 14.81
N ALA A 277 -15.82 23.23 13.52
CA ALA A 277 -16.37 22.04 12.88
C ALA A 277 -15.49 20.79 13.03
N GLU A 278 -14.37 20.84 13.77
CA GLU A 278 -13.44 19.71 13.95
C GLU A 278 -12.80 19.21 12.65
N VAL A 279 -12.69 20.06 11.61
CA VAL A 279 -11.93 19.74 10.38
C VAL A 279 -10.43 19.81 10.64
N PHE A 280 -9.99 20.75 11.48
CA PHE A 280 -8.61 20.90 11.93
C PHE A 280 -8.52 20.84 13.45
N GLU A 281 -7.39 20.34 13.96
CA GLU A 281 -7.13 20.36 15.40
C GLU A 281 -6.99 21.81 15.91
N ALA A 282 -7.62 22.11 17.05
CA ALA A 282 -7.57 23.44 17.67
C ALA A 282 -6.13 23.90 18.03
N ALA A 283 -5.18 22.96 18.15
CA ALA A 283 -3.77 23.27 18.34
C ALA A 283 -3.17 24.08 17.17
N HIS A 284 -3.61 23.83 15.93
CA HIS A 284 -3.18 24.57 14.74
C HIS A 284 -3.66 26.04 14.77
N TYR A 285 -4.79 26.33 15.44
CA TYR A 285 -5.27 27.71 15.62
C TYR A 285 -4.41 28.51 16.63
N ILE A 286 -3.80 27.83 17.61
CA ILE A 286 -3.03 28.46 18.69
C ILE A 286 -1.57 28.74 18.27
N GLN A 287 -1.01 27.95 17.35
CA GLN A 287 0.38 28.11 16.87
C GLN A 287 0.54 29.13 15.73
N GLY A 288 -0.57 29.65 15.20
CA GLY A 288 -0.60 30.62 14.11
C GLY A 288 -1.21 29.99 12.86
N LEU A 289 -1.97 30.77 12.10
CA LEU A 289 -2.67 30.35 10.86
C LEU A 289 -1.72 29.84 9.75
N GLU A 290 -0.40 29.91 9.98
CA GLU A 290 0.66 29.42 9.09
C GLU A 290 0.83 27.88 9.14
N ASP A 291 0.29 27.20 10.16
CA ASP A 291 0.39 25.73 10.34
C ASP A 291 -0.88 24.97 9.87
N LEU A 292 -1.79 25.62 9.13
CA LEU A 292 -2.88 24.88 8.48
C LEU A 292 -2.30 24.05 7.33
N SER A 293 -2.24 22.73 7.53
CA SER A 293 -1.77 21.76 6.54
C SER A 293 -2.62 21.80 5.28
N ASP A 294 -1.97 21.73 4.12
CA ASP A 294 -2.65 21.62 2.83
C ASP A 294 -3.42 20.30 2.75
N VAL A 295 -4.60 20.30 2.14
CA VAL A 295 -5.37 19.07 1.90
C VAL A 295 -5.15 18.63 0.47
N SER A 296 -4.36 17.57 0.27
CA SER A 296 -4.18 16.99 -1.05
C SER A 296 -5.51 16.44 -1.61
N TRP A 297 -5.70 16.49 -2.92
CA TRP A 297 -6.87 15.87 -3.58
C TRP A 297 -6.98 14.37 -3.28
N LEU A 298 -5.85 13.69 -3.11
CA LEU A 298 -5.80 12.26 -2.86
C LEU A 298 -6.26 11.95 -1.42
N ASP A 299 -5.85 12.75 -0.43
CA ASP A 299 -6.37 12.65 0.94
C ASP A 299 -7.89 12.88 0.98
N TYR A 300 -8.38 13.91 0.29
CA TYR A 300 -9.82 14.16 0.16
C TYR A 300 -10.55 12.97 -0.46
N GLY A 301 -10.06 12.46 -1.60
CA GLY A 301 -10.66 11.31 -2.28
C GLY A 301 -10.65 10.03 -1.44
N ILE A 302 -9.58 9.77 -0.69
CA ILE A 302 -9.51 8.63 0.24
C ILE A 302 -10.52 8.79 1.37
N ARG A 303 -10.63 9.98 1.98
CA ARG A 303 -11.63 10.27 3.02
C ARG A 303 -13.05 10.10 2.50
N GLU A 304 -13.32 10.55 1.28
CA GLU A 304 -14.62 10.40 0.64
C GLU A 304 -14.95 8.91 0.41
N ALA A 305 -14.04 8.18 -0.22
CA ALA A 305 -14.21 6.74 -0.50
C ALA A 305 -14.33 5.90 0.78
N SER A 306 -13.63 6.29 1.85
CA SER A 306 -13.70 5.59 3.14
C SER A 306 -14.92 5.97 3.99
N GLY A 307 -15.64 7.04 3.63
CA GLY A 307 -16.74 7.58 4.44
C GLY A 307 -16.29 8.42 5.65
N GLU A 308 -15.02 8.82 5.67
CA GLU A 308 -14.35 9.60 6.74
C GLU A 308 -14.16 11.08 6.35
N LEU A 309 -14.91 11.56 5.36
CA LEU A 309 -14.87 12.96 4.91
C LEU A 309 -15.27 13.95 6.02
N GLY A 310 -16.13 13.49 6.94
CA GLY A 310 -16.55 14.27 8.10
C GLY A 310 -17.06 15.66 7.69
N PRO A 311 -16.66 16.74 8.37
CA PRO A 311 -17.10 18.11 8.07
C PRO A 311 -16.35 18.75 6.88
N MET A 312 -15.26 18.14 6.40
CA MET A 312 -14.39 18.68 5.34
C MET A 312 -15.14 18.94 4.03
N HIS A 313 -16.17 18.15 3.73
CA HIS A 313 -17.02 18.28 2.53
C HIS A 313 -17.69 19.65 2.38
N ASN A 314 -17.87 20.38 3.49
CA ASN A 314 -18.49 21.72 3.46
C ASN A 314 -17.51 22.82 3.03
N TYR A 315 -16.21 22.53 3.05
CA TYR A 315 -15.16 23.53 2.91
C TYR A 315 -14.23 23.25 1.73
N TYR A 316 -13.96 21.97 1.45
CA TYR A 316 -13.06 21.58 0.37
C TYR A 316 -13.57 22.08 -0.98
N LYS A 317 -12.67 22.66 -1.76
CA LYS A 317 -12.95 23.09 -3.12
C LYS A 317 -12.17 22.20 -4.08
N HIS A 318 -12.88 21.45 -4.91
CA HIS A 318 -12.25 20.73 -6.01
C HIS A 318 -11.48 21.71 -6.90
N PRO A 319 -10.31 21.31 -7.43
CA PRO A 319 -9.60 22.12 -8.39
C PRO A 319 -10.50 22.38 -9.61
N THR A 320 -10.36 23.58 -10.16
CA THR A 320 -10.99 23.99 -11.41
C THR A 320 -9.91 24.58 -12.29
N ILE A 321 -10.07 24.61 -13.62
CA ILE A 321 -9.09 25.23 -14.53
C ILE A 321 -8.56 26.62 -14.15
N LYS A 322 -9.28 27.37 -13.31
CA LYS A 322 -8.84 28.67 -12.78
C LYS A 322 -7.72 28.58 -11.73
N ASP A 323 -7.61 27.45 -11.05
CA ASP A 323 -6.64 27.18 -10.01
C ASP A 323 -5.26 26.75 -10.59
N ALA A 324 -5.12 26.76 -11.93
CA ALA A 324 -3.92 26.33 -12.64
C ALA A 324 -2.78 27.35 -12.60
N VAL A 325 -1.55 26.87 -12.45
CA VAL A 325 -0.36 27.70 -12.60
C VAL A 325 -0.29 28.24 -14.04
N GLY A 326 -0.47 29.55 -14.20
CA GLY A 326 -0.41 30.23 -15.50
C GLY A 326 -1.78 30.54 -16.13
N TYR A 327 -2.90 30.19 -15.48
CA TYR A 327 -4.23 30.46 -16.03
C TYR A 327 -4.42 31.96 -16.23
N LYS A 328 -4.80 32.34 -17.46
CA LYS A 328 -5.20 33.70 -17.81
C LYS A 328 -6.61 33.62 -18.37
N GLU A 329 -7.54 34.36 -17.78
CA GLU A 329 -8.86 34.53 -18.40
C GLU A 329 -8.63 35.13 -19.80
N SER A 330 -9.09 34.41 -20.83
CA SER A 330 -9.09 34.92 -22.19
C SER A 330 -10.02 36.13 -22.26
N LEU A 331 -9.45 37.30 -22.53
CA LEU A 331 -10.16 38.58 -22.69
C LEU A 331 -10.97 38.64 -23.99
#